data_AF-A0A9W7CYK9-F1
#
_entry.id   AF-A0A9W7CYK9-F1
#
_cell.length_a   1.000
_cell.length_b   1.000
_cell.length_c   1.000
_cell.angle_alpha   90.00
_cell.angle_beta   90.00
_cell.angle_gamma   90.00
#
_symmetry.space_group_name_H-M   'P 1'
#
loop_
_entity.id
_entity.type
_entity.pdbx_description
1 polymer ?
#
loop_
_entity_poly.entity_id
_entity_poly.type
_entity_poly.pdbx_seq_one_letter_code
_entity_poly.pdbx_strand_id
1 'polypeptide(L)'
;MALTQEGMDSISRSLFLPIMLMIDFGMFQYLVSVYYPRRYERRVQMLLVASFIGFASHVYFHQDKERMMAFNDISEVCSQLTFLIQITIIGHAVRAKVKLRSITVFTYVAEFFIVLDWLNMVASAIEAAGFEFSDVMHIFSNVLESLTLKFVPIFRFYYLSLSHGFRKVLATRKLEMFFYFLVATHEDVMAILGYATGVTWEYAQGVYMRGTIAACILLNLHKKNKQNSANTRMATSGIPSATEESSHSSPRSFNAVIPISSPISTSIRNTINRGVKSVVSGRSVQSARSSNNIVKIGVTGPGPSTIR
;
A
#
# COMPACT_ATOMS: atom_id res chain seq x y z
N MET A 1 -0.67 -35.82 16.16
CA MET A 1 0.44 -36.06 15.22
C MET A 1 1.51 -35.06 15.58
N ALA A 2 2.64 -35.48 16.15
CA ALA A 2 3.71 -34.55 16.52
C ALA A 2 4.33 -34.00 15.22
N LEU A 3 4.42 -32.67 15.12
CA LEU A 3 4.98 -31.99 13.95
C LEU A 3 6.50 -32.09 14.06
N THR A 4 7.14 -32.88 13.20
CA THR A 4 8.60 -33.06 13.19
C THR A 4 9.25 -32.13 12.17
N GLN A 5 10.51 -31.76 12.40
CA GLN A 5 11.28 -30.90 11.47
C GLN A 5 11.36 -31.53 10.06
N GLU A 6 11.54 -32.84 9.98
CA GLU A 6 11.55 -33.57 8.70
C GLU A 6 10.20 -33.49 7.96
N GLY A 7 9.09 -33.51 8.72
CA GLY A 7 7.76 -33.32 8.15
C GLY A 7 7.57 -31.90 7.61
N MET A 8 8.08 -30.90 8.33
CA MET A 8 8.04 -29.50 7.89
C MET A 8 8.90 -29.25 6.64
N ASP A 9 10.11 -29.82 6.60
CA ASP A 9 11.01 -29.72 5.45
C ASP A 9 10.37 -30.38 4.21
N SER A 10 9.69 -31.52 4.37
CA SER A 10 8.94 -32.18 3.30
C SER A 10 7.78 -31.33 2.80
N ILE A 11 6.96 -30.78 3.71
CA ILE A 11 5.86 -29.87 3.38
C ILE A 11 6.37 -28.62 2.67
N SER A 12 7.50 -28.09 3.12
CA SER A 12 8.10 -26.87 2.55
C SER A 12 8.50 -27.07 1.10
N ARG A 13 9.13 -28.19 0.78
CA ARG A 13 9.52 -28.55 -0.60
C ARG A 13 8.31 -28.87 -1.48
N SER A 14 7.33 -29.60 -0.95
CA SER A 14 6.19 -30.08 -1.75
C SER A 14 5.07 -29.05 -1.93
N LEU A 15 4.89 -28.11 -0.99
CA LEU A 15 3.77 -27.17 -1.00
C LEU A 15 4.21 -25.70 -0.94
N PHE A 16 5.05 -25.30 0.01
CA PHE A 16 5.36 -23.89 0.22
C PHE A 16 6.17 -23.29 -0.94
N LEU A 17 7.17 -24.01 -1.44
CA LEU A 17 7.99 -23.56 -2.56
C LEU A 17 7.19 -23.32 -3.85
N PRO A 18 6.36 -24.27 -4.33
CA PRO A 18 5.50 -24.04 -5.50
C PRO A 18 4.52 -22.88 -5.30
N ILE A 19 3.99 -22.72 -4.09
CA ILE A 19 3.08 -21.60 -3.76
C ILE A 19 3.84 -20.27 -3.83
N MET A 20 5.04 -20.18 -3.26
CA MET A 20 5.86 -18.96 -3.33
C MET A 20 6.20 -18.59 -4.77
N LEU A 21 6.61 -19.56 -5.58
CA LEU A 21 6.83 -19.35 -7.02
C LEU A 21 5.59 -18.81 -7.72
N MET A 22 4.41 -19.37 -7.44
CA MET A 22 3.15 -18.90 -8.03
C MET A 22 2.81 -17.47 -7.61
N ILE A 23 3.05 -17.11 -6.34
CA ILE A 23 2.84 -15.75 -5.85
C ILE A 23 3.81 -14.78 -6.52
N ASP A 24 5.11 -15.12 -6.59
CA ASP A 24 6.12 -14.26 -7.21
C ASP A 24 5.90 -14.09 -8.71
N PHE A 25 5.56 -15.17 -9.40
CA PHE A 25 5.14 -15.11 -10.80
C PHE A 25 3.91 -14.22 -10.97
N GLY A 26 2.88 -14.39 -10.13
CA GLY A 26 1.67 -13.58 -10.17
C GLY A 26 1.97 -12.10 -9.92
N MET A 27 2.83 -11.79 -8.94
CA MET A 27 3.29 -10.43 -8.64
C MET A 27 4.08 -9.84 -9.82
N PHE A 28 5.03 -10.58 -10.39
CA PHE A 28 5.80 -10.16 -11.55
C PHE A 28 4.89 -9.86 -12.75
N GLN A 29 4.01 -10.79 -13.12
CA GLN A 29 3.08 -10.61 -14.24
C GLN A 29 2.16 -9.41 -14.02
N TYR A 30 1.67 -9.25 -12.80
CA TYR A 30 0.89 -8.09 -12.42
C TYR A 30 1.68 -6.78 -12.61
N LEU A 31 2.90 -6.70 -12.07
CA LEU A 31 3.71 -5.48 -12.13
C LEU A 31 4.10 -5.14 -13.57
N VAL A 32 4.43 -6.13 -14.39
CA VAL A 32 4.65 -5.94 -15.82
C VAL A 32 3.38 -5.40 -16.48
N SER A 33 2.24 -6.07 -16.36
CA SER A 33 0.98 -5.63 -16.98
C SER A 33 0.62 -4.17 -16.64
N VAL A 34 0.87 -3.79 -15.38
CA VAL A 34 0.47 -2.49 -14.85
C VAL A 34 1.49 -1.38 -15.11
N TYR A 35 2.79 -1.64 -14.96
CA TYR A 35 3.83 -0.63 -14.99
C TYR A 35 4.62 -0.60 -16.30
N TYR A 36 4.50 -1.61 -17.16
CA TYR A 36 5.21 -1.66 -18.45
C TYR A 36 5.00 -0.43 -19.37
N PRO A 37 3.83 0.23 -19.42
CA PRO A 37 3.68 1.47 -20.19
C PRO A 37 4.60 2.61 -19.71
N ARG A 38 5.03 2.56 -18.45
CA ARG A 38 5.90 3.56 -17.79
C ARG A 38 7.32 3.06 -17.57
N ARG A 39 7.74 2.04 -18.31
CA ARG A 39 9.08 1.40 -18.23
C ARG A 39 10.26 2.35 -18.48
N TYR A 40 10.04 3.55 -18.97
CA TYR A 40 11.09 4.56 -19.15
C TYR A 40 11.46 5.27 -17.85
N GLU A 41 10.62 5.21 -16.82
CA GLU A 41 10.93 5.77 -15.51
C GLU A 41 11.88 4.85 -14.74
N ARG A 42 13.02 5.37 -14.28
CA ARG A 42 14.04 4.57 -13.55
C ARG A 42 13.47 3.79 -12.37
N ARG A 43 12.49 4.36 -11.65
CA ARG A 43 11.82 3.72 -10.50
C ARG A 43 11.01 2.50 -10.92
N VAL A 44 10.34 2.60 -12.06
CA VAL A 44 9.58 1.50 -12.64
C VAL A 44 10.53 0.42 -13.17
N GLN A 45 11.67 0.81 -13.74
CA GLN A 45 12.70 -0.16 -14.14
C GLN A 45 13.21 -0.94 -12.93
N MET A 46 13.59 -0.25 -11.85
CA MET A 46 14.03 -0.91 -10.61
C MET A 46 12.94 -1.85 -10.06
N LEU A 47 11.68 -1.42 -10.07
CA LEU A 47 10.55 -2.26 -9.67
C LEU A 47 10.47 -3.55 -10.48
N LEU A 48 10.53 -3.43 -11.82
CA LEU A 48 10.41 -4.58 -12.72
C LEU A 48 11.62 -5.52 -12.59
N VAL A 49 12.83 -4.97 -12.47
CA VAL A 49 14.06 -5.76 -12.26
C VAL A 49 14.00 -6.50 -10.93
N ALA A 50 13.65 -5.83 -9.83
CA ALA A 50 13.51 -6.49 -8.53
C ALA A 50 12.48 -7.63 -8.58
N SER A 51 11.31 -7.39 -9.19
CA SER A 51 10.29 -8.44 -9.33
C SER A 51 10.74 -9.60 -10.22
N PHE A 52 11.55 -9.32 -11.24
CA PHE A 52 12.11 -10.36 -12.12
C PHE A 52 13.15 -11.21 -11.37
N ILE A 53 14.05 -10.59 -10.60
CA ILE A 53 15.05 -11.30 -9.79
C ILE A 53 14.36 -12.18 -8.74
N GLY A 54 13.33 -11.67 -8.07
CA GLY A 54 12.55 -12.44 -7.09
C GLY A 54 11.86 -13.66 -7.72
N PHE A 55 11.30 -13.52 -8.92
CA PHE A 55 10.76 -14.65 -9.66
C PHE A 55 11.86 -15.63 -10.12
N ALA A 56 12.95 -15.11 -10.71
CA ALA A 56 14.01 -15.93 -11.29
C ALA A 56 14.78 -16.74 -10.22
N SER A 57 14.98 -16.20 -9.02
CA SER A 57 15.60 -16.90 -7.90
C SER A 57 14.82 -18.16 -7.50
N HIS A 58 13.49 -18.10 -7.52
CA HIS A 58 12.66 -19.28 -7.23
C HIS A 58 12.50 -20.27 -8.40
N VAL A 59 12.83 -19.90 -9.63
CA VAL A 59 12.77 -20.84 -10.78
C VAL A 59 13.87 -21.92 -10.68
N TYR A 60 15.01 -21.59 -10.06
CA TYR A 60 16.12 -22.53 -9.89
C TYR A 60 15.92 -23.43 -8.67
N PHE A 61 15.07 -24.44 -8.83
CA PHE A 61 14.96 -25.55 -7.87
C PHE A 61 16.17 -26.49 -8.03
N HIS A 62 17.21 -26.33 -7.22
CA HIS A 62 18.25 -27.36 -7.06
C HIS A 62 18.02 -28.17 -5.78
N GLN A 63 18.47 -29.42 -5.78
CA GLN A 63 18.25 -30.38 -4.67
C GLN A 63 18.98 -30.00 -3.37
N ASP A 64 19.90 -29.04 -3.41
CA ASP A 64 20.70 -28.60 -2.27
C ASP A 64 19.90 -27.65 -1.36
N LYS A 65 19.75 -28.05 -0.09
CA LYS A 65 18.95 -27.33 0.92
C LYS A 65 19.48 -25.90 1.18
N GLU A 66 20.80 -25.73 1.21
CA GLU A 66 21.46 -24.45 1.50
C GLU A 66 21.24 -23.42 0.39
N ARG A 67 21.42 -23.82 -0.88
CA ARG A 67 21.16 -22.95 -2.03
C ARG A 67 19.69 -22.56 -2.12
N MET A 68 18.79 -23.47 -1.76
CA MET A 68 17.35 -23.22 -1.72
C MET A 68 16.98 -22.16 -0.67
N MET A 69 17.64 -22.13 0.49
CA MET A 69 17.45 -21.06 1.48
C MET A 69 17.96 -19.72 0.93
N ALA A 70 19.18 -19.67 0.41
CA ALA A 70 19.75 -18.43 -0.13
C ALA A 70 18.88 -17.82 -1.25
N PHE A 71 18.30 -18.63 -2.14
CA PHE A 71 17.37 -18.14 -3.16
C PHE A 71 16.02 -17.69 -2.59
N ASN A 72 15.53 -18.32 -1.52
CA ASN A 72 14.33 -17.83 -0.82
C ASN A 72 14.58 -16.43 -0.26
N ASP A 73 15.73 -16.21 0.37
CA ASP A 73 16.07 -14.93 0.99
C ASP A 73 16.20 -13.82 -0.07
N ILE A 74 16.83 -14.13 -1.21
CA ILE A 74 16.89 -13.22 -2.36
C ILE A 74 15.47 -12.85 -2.83
N SER A 75 14.57 -13.82 -2.97
CA SER A 75 13.18 -13.56 -3.37
C SER A 75 12.40 -12.75 -2.33
N GLU A 76 12.67 -12.98 -1.05
CA GLU A 76 12.04 -12.28 0.07
C GLU A 76 12.41 -10.81 0.07
N VAL A 77 13.72 -10.51 0.01
CA VAL A 77 14.23 -9.15 -0.12
C VAL A 77 13.70 -8.48 -1.40
N CYS A 78 13.64 -9.20 -2.52
CA CYS A 78 13.05 -8.66 -3.76
C CYS A 78 11.55 -8.32 -3.60
N SER A 79 10.78 -9.17 -2.92
CA SER A 79 9.35 -8.95 -2.68
C SER A 79 9.11 -7.71 -1.82
N GLN A 80 9.86 -7.57 -0.72
CA GLN A 80 9.87 -6.36 0.11
C GLN A 80 10.27 -5.12 -0.69
N LEU A 81 11.36 -5.19 -1.44
CA LEU A 81 11.87 -4.10 -2.27
C LEU A 81 10.81 -3.64 -3.29
N THR A 82 10.12 -4.58 -3.95
CA THR A 82 9.05 -4.22 -4.89
C THR A 82 7.89 -3.51 -4.20
N PHE A 83 7.54 -3.95 -2.99
CA PHE A 83 6.49 -3.34 -2.20
C PHE A 83 6.87 -1.90 -1.78
N LEU A 84 8.10 -1.70 -1.29
CA LEU A 84 8.64 -0.39 -0.93
C LEU A 84 8.71 0.56 -2.13
N ILE A 85 9.18 0.08 -3.29
CA ILE A 85 9.25 0.89 -4.53
C ILE A 85 7.84 1.32 -4.96
N GLN A 86 6.83 0.43 -4.90
CA GLN A 86 5.44 0.79 -5.24
C GLN A 86 4.92 1.94 -4.36
N ILE A 87 5.14 1.87 -3.05
CA ILE A 87 4.73 2.94 -2.13
C ILE A 87 5.48 4.23 -2.42
N THR A 88 6.77 4.15 -2.75
CA THR A 88 7.60 5.32 -3.06
C THR A 88 7.18 5.99 -4.36
N ILE A 89 6.83 5.22 -5.40
CA ILE A 89 6.25 5.76 -6.65
C ILE A 89 4.97 6.54 -6.34
N ILE A 90 4.09 6.01 -5.50
CA ILE A 90 2.86 6.69 -5.09
C ILE A 90 3.18 7.94 -4.25
N GLY A 91 4.10 7.83 -3.29
CA GLY A 91 4.55 8.93 -2.43
C GLY A 91 5.12 10.10 -3.23
N HIS A 92 5.91 9.81 -4.27
CA HIS A 92 6.47 10.83 -5.15
C HIS A 92 5.39 11.58 -5.95
N ALA A 93 4.38 10.85 -6.46
CA ALA A 93 3.25 11.46 -7.15
C ALA A 93 2.43 12.39 -6.22
N VAL A 94 2.33 12.04 -4.94
CA VAL A 94 1.67 12.90 -3.93
C VAL A 94 2.55 14.11 -3.58
N ARG A 95 3.86 13.91 -3.41
CA ARG A 95 4.84 14.97 -3.14
C ARG A 95 4.78 16.08 -4.19
N ALA A 96 4.75 15.69 -5.47
CA ALA A 96 4.66 16.63 -6.60
C ALA A 96 3.42 17.53 -6.53
N LYS A 97 2.31 17.05 -5.95
CA LYS A 97 1.04 17.78 -5.84
C LYS A 97 0.93 18.64 -4.58
N VAL A 98 1.45 18.16 -3.46
CA VAL A 98 1.13 18.69 -2.12
C VAL A 98 2.26 19.55 -1.55
N LYS A 99 3.50 19.45 -2.07
CA LYS A 99 4.69 20.24 -1.67
C LYS A 99 4.90 20.40 -0.15
N LEU A 100 4.46 19.44 0.66
CA LEU A 100 4.69 19.46 2.10
C LEU A 100 6.10 18.95 2.43
N ARG A 101 6.77 19.65 3.36
CA ARG A 101 8.13 19.31 3.83
C ARG A 101 8.19 17.90 4.43
N SER A 102 7.17 17.48 5.17
CA SER A 102 7.15 16.16 5.79
C SER A 102 7.08 15.01 4.75
N ILE A 103 6.23 15.11 3.72
CA ILE A 103 6.17 14.10 2.64
C ILE A 103 7.53 13.98 1.93
N THR A 104 8.22 15.11 1.78
CA THR A 104 9.55 15.15 1.19
C THR A 104 10.55 14.34 2.03
N VAL A 105 10.59 14.54 3.35
CA VAL A 105 11.47 13.76 4.26
C VAL A 105 11.16 12.27 4.19
N PHE A 106 9.88 11.89 4.32
CA PHE A 106 9.49 10.47 4.23
C PHE A 106 9.87 9.85 2.88
N THR A 107 9.73 10.59 1.78
CA THR A 107 10.15 10.09 0.47
C THR A 107 11.66 9.85 0.43
N TYR A 108 12.48 10.77 0.98
CA TYR A 108 13.94 10.57 1.04
C TYR A 108 14.34 9.37 1.91
N VAL A 109 13.67 9.18 3.05
CA VAL A 109 13.89 7.98 3.90
C VAL A 109 13.54 6.71 3.11
N ALA A 110 12.45 6.73 2.33
CA ALA A 110 12.08 5.60 1.48
C ALA A 110 13.12 5.34 0.37
N GLU A 111 13.68 6.37 -0.27
CA GLU A 111 14.79 6.20 -1.23
C GLU A 111 16.01 5.56 -0.59
N PHE A 112 16.35 6.00 0.63
CA PHE A 112 17.48 5.47 1.36
C PHE A 112 17.29 3.97 1.65
N PHE A 113 16.10 3.58 2.09
CA PHE A 113 15.76 2.17 2.27
C PHE A 113 15.80 1.37 0.96
N ILE A 114 15.33 1.92 -0.15
CA ILE A 114 15.45 1.26 -1.47
C ILE A 114 16.92 0.96 -1.80
N VAL A 115 17.82 1.91 -1.56
CA VAL A 115 19.25 1.70 -1.81
C VAL A 115 19.83 0.63 -0.88
N LEU A 116 19.49 0.66 0.41
CA LEU A 116 19.93 -0.36 1.37
C LEU A 116 19.40 -1.75 1.02
N ASP A 117 18.14 -1.88 0.59
CA ASP A 117 17.53 -3.15 0.18
C ASP A 117 18.17 -3.69 -1.11
N TRP A 118 18.57 -2.83 -2.05
CA TRP A 118 19.36 -3.25 -3.21
C TRP A 118 20.72 -3.80 -2.80
N LEU A 119 21.41 -3.13 -1.86
CA LEU A 119 22.68 -3.61 -1.33
C LEU A 119 22.50 -4.94 -0.58
N ASN A 120 21.42 -5.08 0.18
CA ASN A 120 21.08 -6.32 0.87
C ASN A 120 20.84 -7.46 -0.12
N MET A 121 20.05 -7.23 -1.18
CA MET A 121 19.83 -8.22 -2.23
C MET A 121 21.14 -8.64 -2.92
N VAL A 122 22.04 -7.69 -3.20
CA VAL A 122 23.36 -8.00 -3.76
C VAL A 122 24.20 -8.81 -2.79
N ALA A 123 24.17 -8.50 -1.49
CA ALA A 123 24.85 -9.30 -0.47
C ALA A 123 24.31 -10.73 -0.44
N SER A 124 22.99 -10.92 -0.39
CA SER A 124 22.37 -12.25 -0.46
C SER A 124 22.72 -13.01 -1.74
N ALA A 125 22.84 -12.32 -2.89
CA ALA A 125 23.27 -12.93 -4.14
C ALA A 125 24.76 -13.35 -4.14
N ILE A 126 25.63 -12.57 -3.50
CA ILE A 126 27.06 -12.90 -3.31
C ILE A 126 27.19 -14.10 -2.36
N GLU A 127 26.38 -14.15 -1.31
CA GLU A 127 26.33 -15.26 -0.38
C GLU A 127 25.89 -16.56 -1.07
N ALA A 128 24.84 -16.49 -1.89
CA ALA A 128 24.40 -17.60 -2.74
C ALA A 128 25.49 -18.08 -3.72
N ALA A 129 26.48 -17.24 -4.06
CA ALA A 129 27.62 -17.60 -4.89
C ALA A 129 28.77 -18.27 -4.11
N GLY A 130 28.66 -18.39 -2.78
CA GLY A 130 29.61 -19.12 -1.92
C GLY A 130 30.53 -18.23 -1.06
N PHE A 131 30.21 -16.94 -0.89
CA PHE A 131 30.95 -16.05 0.01
C PHE A 131 30.19 -15.87 1.33
N GLU A 132 30.74 -16.39 2.42
CA GLU A 132 30.14 -16.23 3.75
C GLU A 132 30.32 -14.79 4.28
N PHE A 133 29.22 -14.16 4.69
CA PHE A 133 29.27 -12.88 5.40
C PHE A 133 29.28 -13.10 6.92
N SER A 134 29.75 -12.09 7.66
CA SER A 134 29.78 -12.14 9.13
C SER A 134 28.37 -12.08 9.73
N ASP A 135 28.15 -12.70 10.90
CA ASP A 135 26.93 -12.59 11.73
C ASP A 135 26.37 -11.17 11.85
N VAL A 136 27.26 -10.15 11.89
CA VAL A 136 26.86 -8.75 11.96
C VAL A 136 26.04 -8.31 10.74
N MET A 137 26.37 -8.83 9.56
CA MET A 137 25.63 -8.55 8.32
C MET A 137 24.25 -9.20 8.32
N HIS A 138 24.12 -10.42 8.84
CA HIS A 138 22.82 -11.09 8.99
C HIS A 138 21.90 -10.33 9.96
N ILE A 139 22.44 -9.88 11.10
CA ILE A 139 21.70 -9.05 12.05
C ILE A 139 21.25 -7.74 11.38
N PHE A 140 22.14 -7.08 10.63
CA PHE A 140 21.80 -5.86 9.92
C PHE A 140 20.71 -6.07 8.88
N SER A 141 20.78 -7.15 8.10
CA SER A 141 19.80 -7.53 7.08
C SER A 141 18.41 -7.71 7.69
N ASN A 142 18.32 -8.49 8.78
CA ASN A 142 17.07 -8.74 9.49
C ASN A 142 16.48 -7.46 10.12
N VAL A 143 17.33 -6.60 10.70
CA VAL A 143 16.88 -5.30 11.24
C VAL A 143 16.38 -4.39 10.12
N LEU A 144 17.05 -4.38 8.97
CA LEU A 144 16.66 -3.58 7.81
C LEU A 144 15.31 -4.05 7.26
N GLU A 145 15.11 -5.36 7.12
CA GLU A 145 13.83 -5.97 6.74
C GLU A 145 12.70 -5.56 7.69
N SER A 146 12.86 -5.81 9.00
CA SER A 146 11.84 -5.46 9.99
C SER A 146 11.52 -3.96 9.99
N LEU A 147 12.53 -3.10 9.82
CA LEU A 147 12.37 -1.64 9.82
C LEU A 147 11.66 -1.14 8.55
N THR A 148 12.01 -1.65 7.37
CA THR A 148 11.41 -1.25 6.10
C THR A 148 9.96 -1.69 6.00
N LEU A 149 9.63 -2.91 6.43
CA LEU A 149 8.26 -3.44 6.45
C LEU A 149 7.36 -2.68 7.44
N LYS A 150 7.90 -2.23 8.58
CA LYS A 150 7.17 -1.35 9.52
C LYS A 150 7.04 0.09 8.99
N PHE A 151 8.03 0.57 8.24
CA PHE A 151 7.99 1.90 7.63
C PHE A 151 6.92 2.04 6.55
N VAL A 152 6.74 1.02 5.70
CA VAL A 152 5.77 1.00 4.59
C VAL A 152 4.34 1.38 5.01
N PRO A 153 3.68 0.74 6.00
CA PRO A 153 2.33 1.10 6.41
C PRO A 153 2.26 2.50 6.99
N ILE A 154 3.26 2.90 7.78
CA ILE A 154 3.34 4.24 8.38
C ILE A 154 3.36 5.28 7.26
N PHE A 155 4.29 5.16 6.32
CA PHE A 155 4.41 6.10 5.22
C PHE A 155 3.14 6.14 4.36
N ARG A 156 2.56 4.96 4.09
CA ARG A 156 1.35 4.84 3.27
C ARG A 156 0.13 5.53 3.88
N PHE A 157 -0.19 5.21 5.13
CA PHE A 157 -1.34 5.81 5.80
C PHE A 157 -1.09 7.25 6.18
N TYR A 158 0.17 7.65 6.39
CA TYR A 158 0.53 9.05 6.61
C TYR A 158 0.12 9.93 5.42
N TYR A 159 0.61 9.67 4.20
CA TYR A 159 0.24 10.52 3.07
C TYR A 159 -1.26 10.43 2.74
N LEU A 160 -1.87 9.27 2.99
CA LEU A 160 -3.29 9.10 2.74
C LEU A 160 -4.16 9.87 3.74
N SER A 161 -3.74 9.94 5.01
CA SER A 161 -4.41 10.73 6.04
C SER A 161 -4.41 12.23 5.71
N LEU A 162 -3.35 12.74 5.07
CA LEU A 162 -3.28 14.13 4.59
C LEU A 162 -4.34 14.44 3.53
N SER A 163 -4.75 13.44 2.75
CA SER A 163 -5.69 13.62 1.63
C SER A 163 -7.17 13.55 2.01
N HIS A 164 -7.53 12.66 2.94
CA HIS A 164 -8.93 12.35 3.27
C HIS A 164 -9.29 12.61 4.74
N GLY A 165 -8.31 12.96 5.59
CA GLY A 165 -8.45 13.05 7.04
C GLY A 165 -8.32 11.69 7.72
N PHE A 166 -7.56 11.62 8.82
CA PHE A 166 -7.21 10.37 9.51
C PHE A 166 -8.44 9.52 9.90
N ARG A 167 -9.47 10.14 10.51
CA ARG A 167 -10.70 9.44 10.93
C ARG A 167 -11.45 8.79 9.76
N LYS A 168 -11.50 9.46 8.60
CA LYS A 168 -12.16 8.95 7.40
C LYS A 168 -11.38 7.80 6.78
N VAL A 169 -10.04 7.88 6.78
CA VAL A 169 -9.17 6.79 6.33
C VAL A 169 -9.38 5.56 7.21
N LEU A 170 -9.37 5.72 8.54
CA LEU A 170 -9.59 4.62 9.48
C LEU A 170 -10.97 3.97 9.29
N ALA A 171 -12.02 4.76 9.05
CA ALA A 171 -13.36 4.23 8.84
C ALA A 171 -13.52 3.48 7.50
N THR A 172 -12.87 3.95 6.43
CA THR A 172 -13.09 3.43 5.06
C THR A 172 -12.06 2.40 4.61
N ARG A 173 -10.90 2.32 5.28
CA ARG A 173 -9.76 1.49 4.85
C ARG A 173 -9.30 0.48 5.89
N LYS A 174 -10.20 0.02 6.78
CA LYS A 174 -9.92 -0.98 7.82
C LYS A 174 -9.23 -2.24 7.29
N LEU A 175 -9.77 -2.79 6.20
CA LEU A 175 -9.25 -4.03 5.61
C LEU A 175 -7.86 -3.81 4.99
N GLU A 176 -7.59 -2.66 4.37
CA GLU A 176 -6.24 -2.33 3.89
C GLU A 176 -5.28 -2.19 5.07
N MET A 177 -5.64 -1.43 6.11
CA MET A 177 -4.83 -1.30 7.33
C MET A 177 -4.52 -2.64 7.98
N PHE A 178 -5.48 -3.56 7.99
CA PHE A 178 -5.30 -4.89 8.53
C PHE A 178 -4.20 -5.67 7.78
N PHE A 179 -4.27 -5.79 6.45
CA PHE A 179 -3.23 -6.51 5.71
C PHE A 179 -1.85 -5.84 5.80
N TYR A 180 -1.80 -4.51 5.82
CA TYR A 180 -0.56 -3.77 6.03
C TYR A 180 0.04 -4.00 7.42
N PHE A 181 -0.80 -4.17 8.44
CA PHE A 181 -0.36 -4.54 9.79
C PHE A 181 0.12 -6.00 9.85
N LEU A 182 -0.56 -6.92 9.17
CA LEU A 182 -0.13 -8.31 9.06
C LEU A 182 1.24 -8.45 8.40
N VAL A 183 1.53 -7.68 7.35
CA VAL A 183 2.86 -7.61 6.72
C VAL A 183 3.91 -7.12 7.74
N ALA A 184 3.59 -6.07 8.50
CA ALA A 184 4.55 -5.48 9.44
C ALA A 184 4.82 -6.34 10.70
N THR A 185 4.00 -7.35 10.96
CA THR A 185 4.09 -8.25 12.13
C THR A 185 4.33 -9.70 11.74
N HIS A 186 4.74 -9.94 10.49
CA HIS A 186 4.84 -11.29 9.93
C HIS A 186 5.89 -12.16 10.66
N GLU A 187 7.05 -11.59 11.01
CA GLU A 187 8.08 -12.21 11.86
C GLU A 187 7.52 -12.60 13.23
N ASP A 188 6.83 -11.67 13.91
CA ASP A 188 6.32 -11.87 15.27
C ASP A 188 5.31 -13.04 15.33
N VAL A 189 4.41 -13.12 14.33
CA VAL A 189 3.40 -14.18 14.25
C VAL A 189 4.06 -15.55 14.13
N MET A 190 5.08 -15.66 13.26
CA MET A 190 5.74 -16.94 13.00
C MET A 190 6.73 -17.31 14.11
N ALA A 191 7.35 -16.33 14.77
CA ALA A 191 8.16 -16.56 15.96
C ALA A 191 7.34 -17.15 17.11
N ILE A 192 6.11 -16.67 17.33
CA ILE A 192 5.20 -17.22 18.35
C ILE A 192 4.81 -18.67 18.00
N LEU A 193 4.54 -18.97 16.72
CA LEU A 193 4.26 -20.34 16.27
C LEU A 193 5.48 -21.25 16.47
N GLY A 194 6.68 -20.77 16.17
CA GLY A 194 7.93 -21.50 16.39
C GLY A 194 8.13 -21.83 17.87
N TYR A 195 7.90 -20.87 18.77
CA TYR A 195 7.96 -21.09 20.21
C TYR A 195 6.93 -22.13 20.70
N ALA A 196 5.71 -22.10 20.15
CA ALA A 196 4.65 -23.01 20.54
C ALA A 196 4.81 -24.44 20.00
N THR A 197 5.47 -24.62 18.85
CA THR A 197 5.54 -25.91 18.14
C THR A 197 6.93 -26.56 18.18
N GLY A 198 7.99 -25.79 18.47
CA GLY A 198 9.37 -26.28 18.50
C GLY A 198 10.00 -26.55 17.13
N VAL A 199 9.39 -26.05 16.04
CA VAL A 199 9.81 -26.28 14.64
C VAL A 199 10.02 -24.94 13.93
N THR A 200 10.94 -24.88 12.96
CA THR A 200 11.14 -23.65 12.16
C THR A 200 10.05 -23.47 11.11
N TRP A 201 9.46 -22.27 11.05
CA TRP A 201 8.36 -21.92 10.12
C TRP A 201 8.81 -20.98 9.00
N GLU A 202 10.10 -20.93 8.71
CA GLU A 202 10.73 -19.98 7.77
C GLU A 202 10.08 -19.96 6.38
N TYR A 203 9.86 -21.13 5.75
CA TYR A 203 9.17 -21.18 4.46
C TYR A 203 7.70 -20.77 4.54
N ALA A 204 7.03 -21.05 5.66
CA ALA A 204 5.64 -20.63 5.88
C ALA A 204 5.55 -19.11 6.14
N GLN A 205 6.54 -18.54 6.82
CA GLN A 205 6.74 -17.11 6.97
C GLN A 205 6.89 -16.46 5.59
N GLY A 206 7.75 -17.02 4.74
CA GLY A 206 7.94 -16.55 3.38
C GLY A 206 6.66 -16.58 2.53
N VAL A 207 5.85 -17.63 2.63
CA VAL A 207 4.51 -17.71 1.98
C VAL A 207 3.58 -16.64 2.55
N TYR A 208 3.57 -16.46 3.87
CA TYR A 208 2.69 -15.52 4.54
C TYR A 208 3.04 -14.06 4.21
N MET A 209 4.32 -13.69 4.20
CA MET A 209 4.76 -12.35 3.81
C MET A 209 4.37 -12.05 2.36
N ARG A 210 4.73 -12.92 1.41
CA ARG A 210 4.42 -12.73 -0.01
C ARG A 210 2.91 -12.72 -0.26
N GLY A 211 2.16 -13.61 0.40
CA GLY A 211 0.70 -13.68 0.29
C GLY A 211 0.01 -12.41 0.81
N THR A 212 0.48 -11.85 1.92
CA THR A 212 -0.07 -10.61 2.48
C THR A 212 0.30 -9.37 1.66
N ILE A 213 1.52 -9.32 1.08
CA ILE A 213 1.91 -8.31 0.08
C ILE A 213 1.01 -8.39 -1.16
N ALA A 214 0.82 -9.59 -1.72
CA ALA A 214 -0.05 -9.81 -2.87
C ALA A 214 -1.50 -9.38 -2.58
N ALA A 215 -2.02 -9.68 -1.38
CA ALA A 215 -3.32 -9.20 -0.93
C ALA A 215 -3.39 -7.66 -0.86
N CYS A 216 -2.36 -7.00 -0.32
CA CYS A 216 -2.27 -5.54 -0.29
C CYS A 216 -2.34 -4.95 -1.71
N ILE A 217 -1.67 -5.57 -2.68
CA ILE A 217 -1.67 -5.16 -4.08
C ILE A 217 -3.06 -5.38 -4.71
N LEU A 218 -3.67 -6.54 -4.51
CA LEU A 218 -4.98 -6.88 -5.05
C LEU A 218 -6.08 -5.94 -4.55
N LEU A 219 -6.02 -5.56 -3.28
CA LEU A 219 -6.96 -4.60 -2.69
C LEU A 219 -6.85 -3.21 -3.33
N ASN A 220 -5.64 -2.82 -3.74
CA ASN A 220 -5.43 -1.57 -4.47
C ASN A 220 -6.08 -1.63 -5.85
N LEU A 221 -6.04 -2.78 -6.51
CA LEU A 221 -6.68 -3.00 -7.80
C LEU A 221 -8.19 -3.01 -7.72
N HIS A 222 -8.77 -3.75 -6.79
CA HIS A 222 -10.23 -3.82 -6.62
C HIS A 222 -10.82 -2.43 -6.39
N LYS A 223 -10.13 -1.58 -5.62
CA LYS A 223 -10.54 -0.19 -5.42
C LYS A 223 -10.49 0.63 -6.72
N LYS A 224 -9.44 0.46 -7.53
CA LYS A 224 -9.33 1.10 -8.85
C LYS A 224 -10.48 0.68 -9.78
N ASN A 225 -10.76 -0.62 -9.90
CA ASN A 225 -11.82 -1.12 -10.77
C ASN A 225 -13.20 -0.62 -10.33
N LYS A 226 -13.47 -0.59 -9.02
CA LYS A 226 -14.70 -0.04 -8.47
C LYS A 226 -14.85 1.46 -8.75
N GLN A 227 -13.77 2.23 -8.64
CA GLN A 227 -13.78 3.67 -8.91
C GLN A 227 -13.93 3.99 -10.40
N ASN A 228 -13.29 3.21 -11.28
CA ASN A 228 -13.47 3.33 -12.73
C ASN A 228 -14.91 2.99 -13.15
N SER A 229 -15.48 1.91 -12.61
CA SER A 229 -16.87 1.51 -12.89
C SER A 229 -17.88 2.59 -12.45
N ALA A 230 -17.65 3.22 -11.28
CA ALA A 230 -18.50 4.32 -10.80
C ALA A 230 -18.42 5.55 -11.73
N ASN A 231 -17.23 5.92 -12.20
CA ASN A 231 -17.05 7.03 -13.15
C ASN A 231 -17.69 6.74 -14.52
N THR A 232 -17.61 5.50 -15.02
CA THR A 232 -18.27 5.11 -16.28
C THR A 232 -19.79 5.20 -16.16
N ARG A 233 -20.37 4.75 -15.04
CA ARG A 233 -21.83 4.85 -14.82
C ARG A 233 -22.32 6.30 -14.74
N MET A 234 -21.54 7.21 -14.16
CA MET A 234 -21.88 8.64 -14.13
C MET A 234 -21.74 9.32 -15.50
N ALA A 235 -20.80 8.88 -16.35
CA ALA A 235 -20.67 9.40 -17.72
C ALA A 235 -21.82 8.93 -18.63
N THR A 236 -22.35 7.73 -18.42
CA THR A 236 -23.49 7.21 -19.18
C THR A 236 -24.84 7.80 -18.73
N SER A 237 -24.96 8.29 -17.49
CA SER A 237 -26.18 8.94 -17.00
C SER A 237 -26.31 10.43 -17.35
N GLY A 238 -25.33 11.00 -18.06
CA GLY A 238 -25.28 12.42 -18.42
C GLY A 238 -25.51 12.67 -19.92
N ILE A 239 -26.58 12.12 -20.50
CA ILE A 239 -27.01 12.41 -21.87
C ILE A 239 -28.00 13.59 -21.85
N PRO A 240 -27.63 14.82 -22.27
CA PRO A 240 -28.53 15.69 -22.99
C PRO A 240 -28.37 15.41 -24.49
N SER A 241 -29.51 15.17 -25.14
CA SER A 241 -29.67 15.14 -26.59
C SER A 241 -29.17 16.43 -27.25
N ALA A 242 -28.32 16.30 -28.28
CA ALA A 242 -28.50 16.88 -29.63
C ALA A 242 -27.17 17.27 -30.32
N THR A 243 -27.07 16.77 -31.56
CA THR A 243 -26.39 17.31 -32.75
C THR A 243 -24.92 16.98 -33.02
N GLU A 244 -24.71 16.46 -34.24
CA GLU A 244 -23.49 16.03 -34.92
C GLU A 244 -22.55 17.20 -35.28
N GLU A 245 -21.23 16.96 -35.29
CA GLU A 245 -20.37 17.05 -36.49
C GLU A 245 -18.86 16.88 -36.18
N SER A 246 -18.25 15.99 -36.96
CA SER A 246 -16.88 15.91 -37.51
C SER A 246 -15.59 16.04 -36.64
N SER A 247 -14.75 14.99 -36.81
CA SER A 247 -13.27 14.97 -36.89
C SER A 247 -12.41 15.53 -35.76
N HIS A 248 -11.89 14.63 -34.92
CA HIS A 248 -10.45 14.31 -34.86
C HIS A 248 -10.24 13.15 -33.87
N SER A 249 -9.84 11.98 -34.38
CA SER A 249 -9.44 10.84 -33.57
C SER A 249 -8.09 11.11 -32.90
N SER A 250 -8.12 11.70 -31.70
CA SER A 250 -6.98 11.73 -30.80
C SER A 250 -6.95 10.45 -29.96
N PRO A 251 -5.81 9.75 -29.84
CA PRO A 251 -5.75 8.46 -29.17
C PRO A 251 -6.10 8.62 -27.69
N ARG A 252 -7.00 7.75 -27.23
CA ARG A 252 -7.35 7.53 -25.83
C ARG A 252 -6.11 7.64 -24.95
N SER A 253 -6.01 8.73 -24.19
CA SER A 253 -5.04 8.82 -23.10
C SER A 253 -5.46 7.81 -22.04
N PHE A 254 -4.83 6.63 -22.10
CA PHE A 254 -4.81 5.69 -20.99
C PHE A 254 -4.10 6.39 -19.83
N ASN A 255 -4.89 7.15 -19.06
CA ASN A 255 -4.43 7.75 -17.83
C ASN A 255 -3.91 6.64 -16.93
N ALA A 256 -2.62 6.78 -16.64
CA ALA A 256 -1.74 5.84 -15.99
C ALA A 256 -2.33 5.17 -14.76
N VAL A 257 -1.90 3.94 -14.54
CA VAL A 257 -1.98 3.26 -13.25
C VAL A 257 -1.26 4.10 -12.20
N ILE A 258 -2.05 4.88 -11.48
CA ILE A 258 -1.90 5.46 -10.13
C ILE A 258 -3.32 6.00 -9.87
N PRO A 259 -3.90 5.93 -8.66
CA PRO A 259 -5.09 6.72 -8.37
C PRO A 259 -4.73 8.20 -8.48
N ILE A 260 -4.81 8.77 -9.69
CA ILE A 260 -4.90 10.20 -9.91
C ILE A 260 -6.33 10.56 -9.54
N SER A 261 -6.56 10.62 -8.25
CA SER A 261 -7.63 11.39 -7.69
C SER A 261 -7.40 12.87 -8.04
N SER A 262 -7.92 13.29 -9.17
CA SER A 262 -8.34 14.67 -9.40
C SER A 262 -9.12 15.27 -8.20
N PRO A 263 -9.89 14.51 -7.38
CA PRO A 263 -10.45 15.05 -6.14
C PRO A 263 -9.46 15.22 -4.96
N ILE A 264 -8.26 14.64 -4.97
CA ILE A 264 -7.31 14.78 -3.83
C ILE A 264 -6.64 16.16 -3.83
N SER A 265 -6.32 16.73 -5.00
CA SER A 265 -5.70 18.06 -5.08
C SER A 265 -6.64 19.15 -4.53
N THR A 266 -7.91 19.10 -4.95
CA THR A 266 -8.95 20.01 -4.46
C THR A 266 -9.30 19.73 -3.00
N SER A 267 -9.38 18.46 -2.57
CA SER A 267 -9.64 18.10 -1.17
C SER A 267 -8.52 18.51 -0.21
N ILE A 268 -7.24 18.33 -0.58
CA ILE A 268 -6.09 18.75 0.22
C ILE A 268 -6.01 20.26 0.32
N ARG A 269 -6.14 20.97 -0.82
CA ARG A 269 -6.15 22.44 -0.81
C ARG A 269 -7.31 22.98 0.04
N ASN A 270 -8.48 22.37 -0.03
CA ASN A 270 -9.65 22.77 0.77
C ASN A 270 -9.49 22.43 2.27
N THR A 271 -8.87 21.31 2.61
CA THR A 271 -8.63 20.91 4.01
C THR A 271 -7.55 21.78 4.65
N ILE A 272 -6.48 22.09 3.92
CA ILE A 272 -5.43 23.02 4.35
C ILE A 272 -6.02 24.43 4.48
N ASN A 273 -6.81 24.90 3.50
CA ASN A 273 -7.46 26.21 3.59
C ASN A 273 -8.46 26.30 4.76
N ARG A 274 -9.12 25.20 5.15
CA ARG A 274 -9.98 25.15 6.35
C ARG A 274 -9.15 25.18 7.65
N GLY A 275 -8.05 24.45 7.72
CA GLY A 275 -7.13 24.48 8.86
C GLY A 275 -6.49 25.85 9.06
N VAL A 276 -5.99 26.45 7.98
CA VAL A 276 -5.39 27.79 8.00
C VAL A 276 -6.44 28.86 8.34
N LYS A 277 -7.68 28.78 7.81
CA LYS A 277 -8.77 29.67 8.24
C LYS A 277 -9.13 29.53 9.72
N SER A 278 -9.06 28.33 10.29
CA SER A 278 -9.32 28.12 11.72
C SER A 278 -8.20 28.62 12.64
N VAL A 279 -6.98 28.76 12.13
CA VAL A 279 -5.83 29.28 12.88
C VAL A 279 -5.69 30.80 12.71
N VAL A 280 -6.03 31.34 11.54
CA VAL A 280 -6.02 32.79 11.27
C VAL A 280 -7.28 33.49 11.81
N SER A 281 -8.42 32.80 11.87
CA SER A 281 -9.59 33.27 12.61
C SER A 281 -9.44 32.82 14.06
N GLY A 282 -8.73 33.62 14.86
CA GLY A 282 -8.67 33.48 16.32
C GLY A 282 -10.05 33.62 16.94
N ARG A 283 -10.90 32.58 16.81
CA ARG A 283 -12.21 32.52 17.43
C ARG A 283 -12.07 31.71 18.70
N SER A 284 -11.92 32.45 19.79
CA SER A 284 -12.03 31.95 21.14
C SER A 284 -13.25 31.04 21.25
N VAL A 285 -13.04 29.88 21.86
CA VAL A 285 -14.10 29.03 22.38
C VAL A 285 -14.78 29.85 23.49
N GLN A 286 -15.90 30.50 23.18
CA GLN A 286 -16.77 31.07 24.20
C GLN A 286 -18.23 30.76 23.88
N SER A 287 -18.83 30.05 24.85
CA SER A 287 -20.26 29.93 25.13
C SER A 287 -21.13 29.11 24.16
N ALA A 288 -21.27 27.83 24.47
CA ALA A 288 -22.47 27.06 24.17
C ALA A 288 -23.43 27.14 25.37
N ARG A 289 -24.28 28.16 25.45
CA ARG A 289 -25.55 28.11 26.19
C ARG A 289 -26.45 29.30 25.83
N SER A 290 -27.44 29.07 24.97
CA SER A 290 -28.80 29.63 25.09
C SER A 290 -29.62 29.18 23.89
N SER A 291 -30.45 28.17 24.09
CA SER A 291 -31.51 27.77 23.16
C SER A 291 -32.77 28.50 23.60
N ASN A 292 -33.25 29.47 22.81
CA ASN A 292 -34.63 29.93 22.86
C ASN A 292 -35.19 29.88 21.43
N ASN A 293 -35.89 28.78 21.13
CA ASN A 293 -36.81 28.68 20.00
C ASN A 293 -38.16 29.22 20.47
N ILE A 294 -38.58 30.38 19.97
CA ILE A 294 -39.98 30.79 19.98
C ILE A 294 -40.54 30.49 18.58
N VAL A 295 -41.33 29.43 18.51
CA VAL A 295 -42.11 29.04 17.35
C VAL A 295 -43.39 29.90 17.32
N LYS A 296 -43.55 30.68 16.26
CA LYS A 296 -44.80 31.36 15.88
C LYS A 296 -45.77 30.31 15.33
N ILE A 297 -46.87 30.06 16.02
CA ILE A 297 -48.05 29.36 15.47
C ILE A 297 -49.16 30.40 15.37
N GLY A 298 -49.56 30.73 14.14
CA GLY A 298 -50.79 31.45 13.85
C GLY A 298 -51.91 30.45 13.59
N VAL A 299 -53.01 30.57 14.33
CA VAL A 299 -54.32 29.99 13.98
C VAL A 299 -55.38 31.06 14.22
N THR A 300 -56.31 31.12 13.29
CA THR A 300 -57.27 32.17 12.96
C THR A 300 -58.61 32.05 13.71
N GLY A 301 -59.13 33.20 14.15
CA GLY A 301 -60.58 33.54 14.24
C GLY A 301 -61.28 33.40 15.60
N PRO A 302 -62.47 34.02 15.79
CA PRO A 302 -62.90 35.41 15.58
C PRO A 302 -63.30 36.11 16.93
N GLY A 303 -63.38 37.45 16.96
CA GLY A 303 -63.80 38.25 18.15
C GLY A 303 -65.33 38.37 18.31
N PRO A 304 -65.90 39.38 19.02
CA PRO A 304 -65.41 40.21 20.14
C PRO A 304 -66.45 40.39 21.31
N SER A 305 -66.16 41.31 22.24
CA SER A 305 -67.01 41.97 23.28
C SER A 305 -67.28 41.18 24.58
N THR A 306 -67.04 41.70 25.79
CA THR A 306 -67.72 42.86 26.41
C THR A 306 -67.05 43.26 27.75
N ILE A 307 -67.05 44.57 28.06
CA ILE A 307 -67.36 45.24 29.37
C ILE A 307 -66.52 44.78 30.59
N ARG A 308 -65.74 45.62 31.28
CA ARG A 308 -66.07 46.92 31.92
C ARG A 308 -64.78 47.68 32.24
#